data_AF-A0A2D9T0N9-F1
#
_entry.id   AF-A0A2D9T0N9-F1
#
_cell.length_a   1.000
_cell.length_b   1.000
_cell.length_c   1.000
_cell.angle_alpha   90.00
_cell.angle_beta   90.00
_cell.angle_gamma   90.00
#
_symmetry.space_group_name_H-M   'P 1'
#
loop_
_entity.id
_entity.type
_entity.pdbx_description
1 polymer ?
#
loop_
_entity_poly.entity_id
_entity_poly.type
_entity_poly.pdbx_seq_one_letter_code
_entity_poly.pdbx_strand_id
1 'polypeptide(L)' 'MFPLERHSATLGDEGTLTLSTPMPVAVALFAEGCLAPVGGPPVDVLVYGQALGPMVLREVSCGSDERMTYLVFEPT' A
#
# COMPACT_ATOMS: atom_id res chain seq x y z
N MET A 1 11.32 6.14 -8.40
CA MET A 1 10.25 5.57 -9.23
C MET A 1 10.50 4.07 -9.31
N PHE A 2 9.67 3.25 -8.67
CA PHE A 2 9.81 1.79 -8.70
C PHE A 2 9.14 1.21 -9.95
N PRO A 3 9.62 0.07 -10.50
CA PRO A 3 9.07 -0.46 -11.75
C PRO A 3 7.61 -0.85 -11.55
N LEU A 4 6.69 -0.14 -12.21
CA LEU A 4 5.24 -0.31 -12.08
C LEU A 4 4.81 -1.78 -12.24
N GLU A 5 5.53 -2.52 -13.10
CA GLU A 5 5.33 -3.94 -13.41
C GLU A 5 5.44 -4.89 -12.20
N ARG A 6 6.05 -4.44 -11.09
CA ARG A 6 6.22 -5.23 -9.86
C ARG A 6 5.25 -4.83 -8.75
N HIS A 7 4.35 -3.89 -9.04
CA HIS A 7 3.31 -3.45 -8.13
C HIS A 7 1.97 -3.92 -8.68
N SER A 8 1.14 -4.49 -7.81
CA SER A 8 -0.24 -4.76 -8.16
C SER A 8 -1.15 -4.22 -7.06
N ALA A 9 -2.29 -3.72 -7.49
CA ALA A 9 -3.31 -3.20 -6.60
C ALA A 9 -4.63 -3.89 -6.91
N THR A 10 -5.35 -4.29 -5.86
CA THR A 10 -6.69 -4.87 -5.95
C THR A 10 -7.60 -4.10 -5.00
N LEU A 11 -8.69 -3.58 -5.55
CA LEU A 11 -9.77 -3.00 -4.76
C LEU A 11 -10.75 -4.11 -4.42
N GLY A 12 -10.87 -4.42 -3.14
CA GLY A 12 -11.85 -5.35 -2.59
C GLY A 12 -13.19 -4.68 -2.32
N ASP A 13 -14.07 -5.43 -1.68
CA ASP A 13 -15.38 -4.94 -1.27
C ASP A 13 -15.25 -3.79 -0.26
N GLU A 14 -16.27 -2.92 -0.21
CA GLU A 14 -16.35 -1.77 0.69
C GLU A 14 -15.23 -0.72 0.51
N GLY A 15 -14.47 -0.79 -0.58
CA GLY A 15 -13.41 0.17 -0.91
C GLY A 15 -12.06 -0.15 -0.28
N THR A 16 -11.89 -1.35 0.29
CA THR A 16 -10.60 -1.82 0.82
C THR A 16 -9.59 -1.97 -0.31
N LEU A 17 -8.40 -1.40 -0.16
CA LEU A 17 -7.33 -1.53 -1.14
C LEU A 17 -6.25 -2.47 -0.62
N THR A 18 -5.90 -3.49 -1.40
CA THR A 18 -4.70 -4.30 -1.18
C THR A 18 -3.65 -3.97 -2.22
N LEU A 19 -2.48 -3.49 -1.78
CA LEU A 19 -1.32 -3.20 -2.62
C LEU A 19 -0.25 -4.26 -2.37
N SER A 20 0.19 -4.95 -3.40
CA SER A 20 1.36 -5.82 -3.40
C SER A 20 2.55 -5.07 -3.98
N THR A 21 3.68 -5.08 -3.27
CA THR A 21 4.90 -4.39 -3.67
C THR A 21 6.13 -5.15 -3.18
N PRO A 22 7.31 -5.00 -3.81
CA PRO A 22 8.51 -5.62 -3.27
C PRO A 22 8.87 -5.04 -1.90
N MET A 23 9.27 -5.88 -0.94
CA MET A 23 9.54 -5.47 0.44
C MET A 23 10.53 -4.30 0.57
N PRO A 24 11.64 -4.22 -0.19
CA PRO A 24 12.55 -3.07 -0.10
C PRO A 24 11.88 -1.75 -0.46
N VAL A 25 10.84 -1.77 -1.30
CA VAL A 25 10.07 -0.58 -1.65
C VAL A 25 9.23 -0.12 -0.46
N ALA A 26 8.50 -1.04 0.18
CA ALA A 26 7.72 -0.72 1.36
C ALA A 26 8.61 -0.15 2.48
N VAL A 27 9.78 -0.75 2.71
CA VAL A 27 10.76 -0.26 3.69
C VAL A 27 11.25 1.15 3.36
N ALA A 28 11.58 1.43 2.09
CA ALA A 28 12.00 2.76 1.67
C ALA A 28 10.88 3.81 1.89
N LEU A 29 9.63 3.47 1.55
CA LEU A 29 8.48 4.36 1.75
C LEU A 29 8.22 4.67 3.23
N PHE A 30 8.42 3.69 4.12
CA PHE A 30 8.38 3.92 5.57
C PHE A 30 9.53 4.82 6.04
N ALA A 31 10.76 4.56 5.58
CA ALA A 31 11.94 5.33 5.99
C ALA A 31 11.89 6.79 5.51
N GLU A 32 11.29 7.03 4.34
CA GLU A 32 11.08 8.37 3.76
C GLU A 32 9.85 9.09 4.35
N GLY A 33 9.03 8.40 5.16
CA GLY A 33 7.81 8.96 5.74
C GLY A 33 6.66 9.14 4.75
N CYS A 34 6.77 8.55 3.55
CA CYS A 34 5.70 8.53 2.54
C CYS A 34 4.57 7.56 2.91
N LEU A 35 4.88 6.52 3.69
CA LEU A 35 3.90 5.58 4.21
C LEU A 35 3.75 5.78 5.72
N ALA A 36 2.53 6.07 6.16
CA ALA A 36 2.19 6.16 7.57
C ALA A 36 2.25 4.77 8.24
N PRO A 37 2.60 4.68 9.54
CA PRO A 37 2.51 3.42 10.27
C PRO A 37 1.07 2.90 10.30
N VAL A 38 0.90 1.61 10.60
CA VAL A 38 -0.42 0.99 10.74
C VAL A 38 -1.28 1.75 11.75
N GLY A 39 -2.51 2.10 11.36
CA GLY A 39 -3.43 2.92 12.16
C GLY A 39 -3.02 4.39 12.28
N GLY A 40 -2.02 4.83 11.52
CA GLY A 40 -1.53 6.20 11.46
C GLY A 40 -2.48 7.15 10.72
N PRO A 41 -2.03 8.38 10.43
CA PRO A 41 -2.84 9.36 9.72
C PRO A 41 -3.22 8.85 8.31
N PRO A 42 -4.38 9.29 7.78
CA PRO A 42 -4.78 8.97 6.42
C PRO A 42 -3.79 9.48 5.39
N VAL A 43 -3.61 8.71 4.31
CA VAL A 43 -2.81 9.07 3.15
C VAL A 43 -3.68 9.09 1.90
N ASP A 44 -3.46 10.04 1.01
CA ASP A 44 -4.14 10.05 -0.28
C ASP A 44 -3.58 8.94 -1.17
N VAL A 45 -4.45 8.04 -1.63
CA VAL A 45 -4.04 6.91 -2.45
C VAL A 45 -4.47 7.09 -3.91
N LEU A 46 -3.50 6.92 -4.82
CA LEU A 46 -3.70 6.93 -6.27
C LEU A 46 -3.33 5.55 -6.84
N VAL A 47 -4.28 4.89 -7.49
CA VAL A 47 -4.09 3.56 -8.10
C VAL A 47 -4.46 3.61 -9.58
N TYR A 48 -3.52 3.26 -10.46
CA TYR A 48 -3.71 3.29 -11.93
C TYR A 48 -4.29 4.61 -12.46
N GLY A 49 -3.94 5.74 -11.84
CA GLY A 49 -4.45 7.07 -12.21
C GLY A 49 -5.83 7.42 -11.63
N GLN A 50 -6.45 6.53 -10.86
CA GLN A 50 -7.68 6.81 -10.12
C GLN A 50 -7.37 7.18 -8.68
N ALA A 51 -7.86 8.33 -8.23
CA ALA A 51 -7.78 8.75 -6.84
C ALA A 51 -8.86 8.01 -6.04
N LEU A 52 -8.45 7.33 -4.96
CA LEU A 52 -9.36 6.65 -4.04
C LEU A 52 -9.71 7.51 -2.81
N GLY A 53 -9.01 8.64 -2.64
CA GLY A 53 -9.17 9.55 -1.51
C GLY A 53 -8.31 9.13 -0.31
N PRO A 54 -8.57 9.71 0.87
CA PRO A 54 -7.84 9.41 2.09
C PRO A 54 -8.10 7.98 2.54
N MET A 55 -7.03 7.21 2.78
CA MET A 55 -7.09 5.85 3.30
C MET A 55 -6.12 5.66 4.45
N VAL A 56 -6.46 4.77 5.38
CA VAL A 56 -5.59 4.41 6.52
C VAL A 56 -4.96 3.06 6.26
N LEU A 57 -3.64 2.97 6.47
CA LEU A 57 -2.94 1.69 6.43
C LEU A 57 -3.42 0.82 7.61
N ARG A 58 -4.09 -0.27 7.31
CA ARG A 58 -4.69 -1.19 8.27
C ARG A 58 -3.78 -2.36 8.60
N GLU A 59 -3.09 -2.90 7.60
CA GLU A 59 -2.28 -4.10 7.75
C GLU A 59 -1.05 -4.05 6.84
N VAL A 60 0.05 -4.65 7.33
CA VAL A 60 1.25 -4.97 6.56
C VAL A 60 1.54 -6.44 6.76
N SER A 61 1.58 -7.22 5.68
CA SER A 61 1.92 -8.64 5.73
C SER A 61 2.99 -8.99 4.70
N CYS A 62 3.81 -10.00 5.01
CA CYS A 62 4.84 -10.49 4.12
C CYS A 62 4.32 -11.70 3.35
N GLY A 63 4.57 -11.73 2.04
CA GLY A 63 4.26 -12.89 1.23
C GLY A 63 5.14 -14.09 1.58
N SER A 64 4.66 -15.28 1.20
CA SER A 64 5.41 -16.53 1.33
C SER A 64 6.65 -16.58 0.43
N ASP A 65 6.66 -15.82 -0.66
CA ASP A 65 7.89 -15.46 -1.38
C ASP A 65 8.47 -14.22 -0.69
N GLU A 66 9.64 -14.37 -0.05
CA GLU A 66 10.30 -13.41 0.88
C GLU A 66 10.58 -12.01 0.29
N ARG A 67 10.14 -11.75 -0.95
CA ARG A 67 10.39 -10.55 -1.71
C ARG A 67 9.19 -9.61 -1.81
N MET A 68 7.99 -10.04 -1.41
CA MET A 68 6.77 -9.25 -1.55
C MET A 68 6.15 -8.90 -0.18
N THR A 69 5.57 -7.71 -0.13
CA THR A 69 4.81 -7.18 1.00
C THR A 69 3.43 -6.75 0.50
N TYR A 70 2.41 -7.06 1.28
CA TYR A 70 1.04 -6.64 1.07
C TYR A 70 0.70 -5.55 2.07
N LEU A 71 0.18 -4.44 1.56
CA LEU A 71 -0.27 -3.29 2.32
C LEU A 71 -1.78 -3.18 2.13
N VAL A 72 -2.54 -3.26 3.22
CA VAL A 72 -4.00 -3.15 3.19
C VAL A 72 -4.39 -1.77 3.70
N PHE A 73 -5.17 -1.06 2.90
CA PHE A 73 -5.72 0.25 3.23
C PHE A 73 -7.24 0.20 3.27
N GLU A 74 -7.82 0.93 4.21
CA GLU A 74 -9.27 1.11 4.34
C GLU A 74 -9.63 2.58 4.14
N PRO A 75 -10.78 2.90 3.51
CA PRO A 75 -11.29 4.27 3.45
C PRO A 75 -11.52 4.83 4.86
N THR A 76 -11.28 6.13 5.04
CA THR A 76 -11.63 6.86 6.28
C THR A 76 -13.11 7.18 6.40
#